data_AF-A0A9Q0T4A7-F1
#
_entry.id   AF-A0A9Q0T4A7-F1
#
_cell.length_a   1.000
_cell.length_b   1.000
_cell.length_c   1.000
_cell.angle_alpha   90.00
_cell.angle_beta   90.00
_cell.angle_gamma   90.00
#
_symmetry.space_group_name_H-M   'P 1'
#
loop_
_entity.id
_entity.type
_entity.pdbx_description
1 polymer ?
#
loop_
_entity_poly.entity_id
_entity_poly.type
_entity_poly.pdbx_seq_one_letter_code
_entity_poly.pdbx_strand_id
1 'polypeptide(L)'
;MLMNIADDDKKTHLTKVIEALGGAVTPDGSVSTHVVTGKVRITLNFCTALSSGAWIVSSKWLKESFRKGRFVDELPHILYDEDYVLKYKAELKDAVLRAKARPQALLKGYSVCIAKHVQPPFRTLSAIVESAGGNVISGLDKEIEESKTIFVACEEDIEEALSAAKKGMRDFQQ
;
A
#
# COMPACT_ATOMS: atom_id res chain seq x y z
N MET A 1 5.92 -1.09 -11.84
CA MET A 1 5.97 0.35 -11.50
C MET A 1 7.37 0.75 -11.04
N LEU A 2 7.89 1.87 -11.55
CA LEU A 2 9.14 2.48 -11.06
C LEU A 2 8.80 3.62 -10.09
N MET A 3 9.28 3.56 -8.85
CA MET A 3 8.97 4.55 -7.82
C MET A 3 10.23 5.27 -7.31
N ASN A 4 10.10 6.57 -7.06
CA ASN A 4 11.16 7.43 -6.52
C ASN A 4 12.40 7.55 -7.43
N ILE A 5 12.19 7.52 -8.74
CA ILE A 5 13.24 7.75 -9.75
C ILE A 5 12.98 9.13 -10.37
N ALA A 6 13.69 10.15 -9.87
CA ALA A 6 13.51 11.54 -10.27
C ALA A 6 14.27 11.92 -11.56
N ASP A 7 15.18 11.06 -12.00
CA ASP A 7 16.01 11.25 -13.18
C ASP A 7 15.33 10.58 -14.38
N ASP A 8 14.87 11.40 -15.33
CA ASP A 8 14.12 10.93 -16.50
C ASP A 8 14.96 10.07 -17.45
N ASP A 9 16.27 10.31 -17.54
CA ASP A 9 17.17 9.48 -18.33
C ASP A 9 17.32 8.10 -17.69
N LYS A 10 17.49 8.05 -16.36
CA LYS A 10 17.51 6.79 -15.62
C LYS A 10 16.18 6.05 -15.74
N LYS A 11 15.05 6.75 -15.64
CA LYS A 11 13.72 6.15 -15.79
C LYS A 11 13.54 5.57 -17.18
N THR A 12 13.91 6.31 -18.22
CA THR A 12 13.84 5.87 -19.63
C THR A 12 14.73 4.65 -19.86
N HIS A 13 15.96 4.65 -19.33
CA HIS A 13 16.86 3.51 -19.42
C HIS A 13 16.28 2.26 -18.75
N LEU A 14 15.74 2.39 -17.55
CA LEU A 14 15.11 1.27 -16.84
C LEU A 14 13.86 0.74 -17.54
N THR A 15 13.06 1.61 -18.14
CA THR A 15 11.91 1.21 -18.97
C THR A 15 12.37 0.32 -20.13
N LYS A 16 13.41 0.72 -20.88
CA LYS A 16 13.96 -0.09 -21.97
C LYS A 16 14.48 -1.44 -21.50
N VAL A 17 15.13 -1.49 -20.32
CA VAL A 17 15.59 -2.74 -19.71
C VAL A 17 14.41 -3.67 -19.38
N ILE A 18 13.33 -3.11 -18.81
CA ILE A 18 12.12 -3.88 -18.49
C ILE A 18 11.47 -4.44 -19.76
N GLU A 19 11.34 -3.62 -20.80
CA GLU A 19 10.77 -4.02 -22.09
C GLU A 19 11.61 -5.10 -22.78
N ALA A 20 12.95 -4.96 -22.76
CA ALA A 20 13.85 -5.96 -23.32
C ALA A 20 13.77 -7.33 -22.62
N LEU A 21 13.38 -7.35 -21.34
CA LEU A 21 13.13 -8.57 -20.56
C LEU A 21 11.68 -9.08 -20.70
N GLY A 22 10.84 -8.43 -21.51
CA GLY A 22 9.45 -8.81 -21.77
C GLY A 22 8.44 -8.25 -20.76
N GLY A 23 8.82 -7.27 -19.94
CA GLY A 23 7.93 -6.59 -19.00
C GLY A 23 7.34 -5.28 -19.55
N ALA A 24 6.49 -4.63 -18.75
CA ALA A 24 5.96 -3.31 -19.05
C ALA A 24 5.97 -2.40 -17.82
N VAL A 25 6.07 -1.09 -18.03
CA VAL A 25 5.98 -0.09 -16.96
C VAL A 25 4.55 0.43 -16.86
N THR A 26 4.02 0.44 -15.65
CA THR A 26 2.71 1.05 -15.32
C THR A 26 2.88 2.12 -14.23
N PRO A 27 2.15 3.24 -14.31
CA PRO A 27 2.03 4.21 -13.22
C PRO A 27 0.99 3.81 -12.18
N ASP A 28 0.12 2.84 -12.48
CA ASP A 28 -0.97 2.41 -11.61
C ASP A 28 -0.50 1.28 -10.68
N GLY A 29 -0.59 1.54 -9.37
CA GLY A 29 -0.21 0.58 -8.34
C GLY A 29 -1.11 -0.66 -8.33
N SER A 30 -2.40 -0.53 -8.65
CA SER A 30 -3.39 -1.62 -8.54
C SER A 30 -3.15 -2.77 -9.51
N VAL A 31 -2.57 -2.49 -10.67
CA VAL A 31 -2.21 -3.48 -11.70
C VAL A 31 -0.73 -3.83 -11.71
N SER A 32 0.08 -3.19 -10.85
CA SER A 32 1.51 -3.36 -10.83
C SER A 32 1.90 -4.68 -10.16
N THR A 33 2.64 -5.54 -10.85
CA THR A 33 3.16 -6.79 -10.28
C THR A 33 4.43 -6.58 -9.43
N HIS A 34 5.21 -5.55 -9.77
CA HIS A 34 6.49 -5.21 -9.14
C HIS A 34 6.61 -3.70 -8.93
N VAL A 35 6.98 -3.29 -7.73
CA VAL A 35 7.41 -1.94 -7.41
C VAL A 35 8.92 -1.95 -7.24
N VAL A 36 9.63 -1.26 -8.13
CA VAL A 36 11.08 -1.08 -8.02
C VAL A 36 11.34 0.28 -7.39
N THR A 37 11.94 0.28 -6.20
CA THR A 37 12.26 1.53 -5.50
C THR A 37 13.48 1.38 -4.58
N GLY A 38 14.09 2.50 -4.20
CA GLY A 38 15.23 2.54 -3.29
C GLY A 38 14.87 2.84 -1.84
N LYS A 39 13.69 3.44 -1.60
CA LYS A 39 13.17 3.76 -0.27
C LYS A 39 11.65 3.65 -0.28
N VAL A 40 11.07 3.26 0.85
CA VAL A 40 9.64 3.21 1.05
C VAL A 40 9.09 4.63 1.18
N ARG A 41 8.06 4.94 0.38
CA ARG A 41 7.24 6.12 0.55
C ARG A 41 5.78 5.70 0.56
N ILE A 42 5.08 6.02 1.64
CA ILE A 42 3.67 5.67 1.84
C ILE A 42 2.80 6.60 0.98
N THR A 43 2.71 6.26 -0.30
CA THR A 43 1.88 6.94 -1.30
C THR A 43 0.69 6.06 -1.64
N LEU A 44 -0.36 6.64 -2.22
CA LEU A 44 -1.52 5.87 -2.70
C LEU A 44 -1.09 4.68 -3.56
N ASN A 45 -0.24 4.93 -4.57
CA ASN A 45 0.23 3.87 -5.47
C ASN A 45 1.05 2.79 -4.76
N PHE A 46 1.79 3.14 -3.70
CA PHE A 46 2.54 2.16 -2.93
C PHE A 46 1.58 1.26 -2.15
N CYS A 47 0.60 1.87 -1.49
CA CYS A 47 -0.41 1.15 -0.71
C CYS A 47 -1.27 0.24 -1.60
N THR A 48 -1.72 0.71 -2.77
CA THR A 48 -2.54 -0.10 -3.69
C THR A 48 -1.73 -1.24 -4.31
N ALA A 49 -0.46 -0.99 -4.67
CA ALA A 49 0.43 -2.04 -5.17
C ALA A 49 0.71 -3.11 -4.12
N LEU A 50 1.09 -2.71 -2.90
CA LEU A 50 1.31 -3.65 -1.82
C LEU A 50 0.05 -4.46 -1.52
N SER A 51 -1.11 -3.81 -1.42
CA SER A 51 -2.40 -4.47 -1.15
C SER A 51 -2.80 -5.45 -2.26
N SER A 52 -2.46 -5.15 -3.51
CA SER A 52 -2.67 -6.05 -4.66
C SER A 52 -1.66 -7.21 -4.71
N GLY A 53 -0.74 -7.30 -3.75
CA GLY A 53 0.26 -8.35 -3.69
C GLY A 53 1.42 -8.10 -4.67
N ALA A 54 1.82 -6.86 -4.91
CA ALA A 54 3.02 -6.56 -5.70
C ALA A 54 4.31 -6.97 -4.93
N TRP A 55 5.34 -7.35 -5.67
CA TRP A 55 6.69 -7.45 -5.10
C TRP A 55 7.26 -6.06 -4.89
N ILE A 56 7.79 -5.76 -3.70
CA ILE A 56 8.48 -4.49 -3.45
C ILE A 56 9.98 -4.79 -3.40
N VAL A 57 10.68 -4.46 -4.48
CA VAL A 57 12.08 -4.87 -4.70
C VAL A 57 13.00 -3.66 -4.89
N SER A 58 14.27 -3.86 -4.55
CA SER A 58 15.31 -2.88 -4.84
C SER A 58 15.70 -2.86 -6.32
N SER A 59 16.37 -1.80 -6.76
CA SER A 59 16.91 -1.70 -8.13
C SER A 59 17.92 -2.81 -8.48
N LYS A 60 18.47 -3.52 -7.48
CA LYS A 60 19.35 -4.67 -7.69
C LYS A 60 18.65 -5.79 -8.44
N TRP A 61 17.33 -5.98 -8.22
CA TRP A 61 16.55 -7.00 -8.92
C TRP A 61 16.57 -6.81 -10.44
N LEU A 62 16.34 -5.58 -10.92
CA LEU A 62 16.40 -5.27 -12.35
C LEU A 62 17.81 -5.42 -12.92
N LYS A 63 18.83 -4.97 -12.18
CA LYS A 63 20.24 -5.10 -12.59
C LYS A 63 20.63 -6.56 -12.78
N GLU A 64 20.27 -7.41 -11.82
CA GLU A 64 20.53 -8.85 -11.89
C GLU A 64 19.71 -9.54 -12.98
N SER A 65 18.44 -9.16 -13.12
CA SER A 65 17.58 -9.68 -14.19
C SER A 65 18.15 -9.37 -15.58
N PHE A 66 18.58 -8.13 -15.79
CA PHE A 66 19.20 -7.72 -17.05
C PHE A 66 20.48 -8.49 -17.33
N ARG A 67 21.36 -8.63 -16.33
CA ARG A 67 22.60 -9.43 -16.44
C ARG A 67 22.33 -10.89 -16.82
N LYS A 68 21.23 -11.47 -16.34
CA LYS A 68 20.84 -12.86 -16.63
C LYS A 68 19.98 -13.02 -17.88
N GLY A 69 19.58 -11.92 -18.53
CA GLY A 69 18.70 -11.93 -19.70
C GLY A 69 17.27 -12.41 -19.39
N ARG A 70 16.87 -12.46 -18.11
CA ARG A 70 15.53 -12.87 -17.66
C ARG A 70 15.24 -12.32 -16.27
N PHE A 71 13.97 -12.15 -15.91
CA PHE A 71 13.60 -11.84 -14.54
C PHE A 71 14.07 -12.94 -13.57
N VAL A 72 14.84 -12.54 -12.55
CA VAL A 72 15.32 -13.44 -11.50
C VAL A 72 14.35 -13.49 -10.33
N ASP A 73 14.55 -14.43 -9.41
CA ASP A 73 13.75 -14.55 -8.18
C ASP A 73 13.73 -13.24 -7.38
N GLU A 74 12.53 -12.83 -6.96
CA GLU A 74 12.27 -11.56 -6.29
C GLU A 74 12.62 -11.62 -4.80
N LEU A 75 12.45 -12.80 -4.18
CA LEU A 75 12.61 -13.00 -2.74
C LEU A 75 13.95 -12.48 -2.16
N PRO A 76 15.11 -12.69 -2.81
CA PRO A 76 16.42 -12.21 -2.34
C PRO A 76 16.59 -10.70 -2.55
N HIS A 77 15.70 -10.07 -3.32
CA HIS A 77 15.81 -8.68 -3.75
C HIS A 77 14.70 -7.78 -3.18
N ILE A 78 13.85 -8.31 -2.30
CA ILE A 78 12.88 -7.53 -1.54
C ILE A 78 13.61 -6.35 -0.89
N LEU A 79 13.02 -5.17 -1.00
CA LEU A 79 13.62 -3.96 -0.46
C LEU A 79 13.77 -4.07 1.07
N TYR A 80 15.00 -3.90 1.54
CA TYR A 80 15.27 -3.61 2.94
C TYR A 80 15.43 -2.10 3.10
N ASP A 81 14.65 -1.52 4.01
CA ASP A 81 14.66 -0.09 4.31
C ASP A 81 14.72 0.11 5.83
N GLU A 82 15.88 0.56 6.30
CA GLU A 82 16.14 0.77 7.73
C GLU A 82 15.23 1.85 8.34
N ASP A 83 14.96 2.93 7.60
CA ASP A 83 14.07 4.01 8.06
C ASP A 83 12.65 3.47 8.28
N TYR A 84 12.19 2.56 7.41
CA TYR A 84 10.91 1.89 7.55
C TYR A 84 10.87 0.98 8.78
N VAL A 85 11.92 0.16 8.98
CA VAL A 85 12.01 -0.76 10.12
C VAL A 85 12.02 0.02 11.44
N LEU A 86 12.79 1.11 11.53
CA LEU A 86 12.84 1.94 12.73
C LEU A 86 11.49 2.61 13.00
N LYS A 87 10.81 3.11 11.97
CA LYS A 87 9.53 3.81 12.11
C LYS A 87 8.39 2.88 12.50
N TYR A 88 8.25 1.73 11.84
CA TYR A 88 7.10 0.83 12.01
C TYR A 88 7.39 -0.38 12.88
N LYS A 89 8.64 -0.55 13.34
CA LYS A 89 9.10 -1.69 14.16
C LYS A 89 8.78 -3.04 13.52
N ALA A 90 8.85 -3.10 12.18
CA ALA A 90 8.52 -4.27 11.38
C ALA A 90 9.31 -4.28 10.06
N GLU A 91 9.65 -5.46 9.56
CA GLU A 91 10.26 -5.59 8.25
C GLU A 91 9.23 -5.44 7.12
N LEU A 92 9.59 -4.69 6.09
CA LEU A 92 8.78 -4.59 4.87
C LEU A 92 8.56 -5.98 4.24
N LYS A 93 9.56 -6.86 4.35
CA LYS A 93 9.49 -8.24 3.84
C LYS A 93 8.26 -8.99 4.35
N ASP A 94 7.95 -8.88 5.64
CA ASP A 94 6.79 -9.53 6.22
C ASP A 94 5.48 -9.01 5.62
N ALA A 95 5.38 -7.70 5.40
CA ALA A 95 4.22 -7.10 4.77
C ALA A 95 4.05 -7.58 3.33
N VAL A 96 5.13 -7.63 2.54
CA VAL A 96 5.12 -8.14 1.15
C VAL A 96 4.67 -9.60 1.13
N LEU A 97 5.26 -10.46 1.97
CA LEU A 97 4.94 -11.89 1.97
C LEU A 97 3.49 -12.15 2.40
N ARG A 98 2.96 -11.42 3.39
CA ARG A 98 1.55 -11.52 3.78
C ARG A 98 0.61 -11.08 2.65
N ALA A 99 0.91 -9.98 1.99
CA ALA A 99 0.10 -9.48 0.88
C ALA A 99 0.16 -10.40 -0.34
N LYS A 100 1.31 -11.04 -0.61
CA LYS A 100 1.46 -12.07 -1.65
C LYS A 100 0.62 -13.31 -1.34
N ALA A 101 0.63 -13.77 -0.09
CA ALA A 101 -0.12 -14.94 0.33
C ALA A 101 -1.63 -14.71 0.29
N ARG A 102 -2.08 -13.47 0.56
CA ARG A 102 -3.50 -13.09 0.56
C ARG A 102 -3.70 -11.69 -0.05
N PRO A 103 -3.66 -11.57 -1.39
CA PRO A 103 -3.86 -10.29 -2.06
C PRO A 103 -5.26 -9.73 -1.75
N GLN A 104 -5.33 -8.41 -1.56
CA GLN A 104 -6.58 -7.67 -1.33
C GLN A 104 -7.40 -8.20 -0.15
N ALA A 105 -6.74 -8.76 0.87
CA ALA A 105 -7.41 -9.44 1.98
C ALA A 105 -7.10 -8.85 3.37
N LEU A 106 -6.34 -7.76 3.43
CA LEU A 106 -5.92 -7.16 4.70
C LEU A 106 -7.13 -6.67 5.51
N LEU A 107 -8.09 -6.04 4.84
CA LEU A 107 -9.31 -5.49 5.45
C LEU A 107 -10.56 -6.28 5.04
N LYS A 108 -10.39 -7.50 4.52
CA LYS A 108 -11.52 -8.31 4.06
C LYS A 108 -12.50 -8.59 5.20
N GLY A 109 -13.76 -8.25 4.97
CA GLY A 109 -14.84 -8.37 5.94
C GLY A 109 -14.93 -7.22 6.95
N TYR A 110 -14.06 -6.20 6.84
CA TYR A 110 -14.14 -5.00 7.64
C TYR A 110 -14.76 -3.84 6.85
N SER A 111 -15.48 -2.98 7.56
CA SER A 111 -15.96 -1.68 7.08
C SER A 111 -15.14 -0.58 7.75
N VAL A 112 -14.69 0.40 6.98
CA VAL A 112 -13.92 1.54 7.47
C VAL A 112 -14.76 2.80 7.32
N CYS A 113 -15.06 3.43 8.45
CA CYS A 113 -15.69 4.74 8.50
C CYS A 113 -14.58 5.79 8.57
N ILE A 114 -14.63 6.74 7.64
CA ILE A 114 -13.60 7.76 7.50
C ILE A 114 -14.25 9.10 7.84
N ALA A 115 -13.75 9.76 8.87
CA ALA A 115 -14.24 11.06 9.32
C ALA A 115 -13.92 12.17 8.30
N LYS A 116 -14.49 13.36 8.48
CA LYS A 116 -14.41 14.42 7.47
C LYS A 116 -13.05 15.10 7.38
N HIS A 117 -12.34 15.25 8.50
CA HIS A 117 -11.16 16.12 8.56
C HIS A 117 -9.84 15.35 8.44
N VAL A 118 -9.87 14.02 8.37
CA VAL A 118 -8.68 13.18 8.28
C VAL A 118 -7.81 13.44 7.06
N GLN A 119 -6.50 13.26 7.25
CA GLN A 119 -5.51 13.28 6.19
C GLN A 119 -4.84 11.90 6.05
N PRO A 120 -4.57 11.39 4.83
CA PRO A 120 -4.99 11.91 3.52
C PRO A 120 -6.52 12.02 3.36
N PRO A 121 -7.02 12.82 2.40
CA PRO A 121 -8.46 13.06 2.26
C PRO A 121 -9.23 11.79 1.95
N PHE A 122 -10.54 11.79 2.26
CA PHE A 122 -11.46 10.66 2.10
C PHE A 122 -11.22 9.86 0.82
N ARG A 123 -11.19 10.50 -0.35
CA ARG A 123 -10.99 9.82 -1.64
C ARG A 123 -9.72 8.95 -1.68
N THR A 124 -8.63 9.41 -1.09
CA THR A 124 -7.35 8.69 -1.06
C THR A 124 -7.43 7.50 -0.12
N LEU A 125 -7.97 7.71 1.09
CA LEU A 125 -8.14 6.64 2.07
C LEU A 125 -9.11 5.57 1.58
N SER A 126 -10.22 5.96 0.94
CA SER A 126 -11.19 5.04 0.34
C SER A 126 -10.54 4.11 -0.67
N ALA A 127 -9.74 4.67 -1.59
CA ALA A 127 -9.02 3.87 -2.57
C ALA A 127 -8.03 2.88 -1.93
N ILE A 128 -7.38 3.26 -0.82
CA ILE A 128 -6.51 2.35 -0.06
C ILE A 128 -7.32 1.23 0.59
N VAL A 129 -8.42 1.57 1.27
CA VAL A 129 -9.31 0.61 1.95
C VAL A 129 -9.86 -0.41 0.96
N GLU A 130 -10.39 0.05 -0.16
CA GLU A 130 -10.93 -0.81 -1.22
C GLU A 130 -9.85 -1.71 -1.82
N SER A 131 -8.65 -1.18 -2.09
CA SER A 131 -7.53 -1.99 -2.58
C SER A 131 -7.07 -3.06 -1.60
N ALA A 132 -7.33 -2.87 -0.31
CA ALA A 132 -7.03 -3.81 0.76
C ALA A 132 -8.18 -4.80 1.04
N GLY A 133 -9.28 -4.72 0.27
CA GLY A 133 -10.46 -5.59 0.38
C GLY A 133 -11.48 -5.16 1.42
N GLY A 134 -11.37 -3.96 1.97
CA GLY A 134 -12.32 -3.39 2.92
C GLY A 134 -13.44 -2.62 2.24
N ASN A 135 -14.52 -2.40 2.97
CA ASN A 135 -15.63 -1.54 2.53
C ASN A 135 -15.50 -0.15 3.13
N VAL A 136 -15.86 0.89 2.40
CA VAL A 136 -15.88 2.26 2.92
C VAL A 136 -17.32 2.65 3.28
N ILE A 137 -17.51 3.19 4.49
CA ILE A 137 -18.80 3.72 4.93
C ILE A 137 -18.70 5.22 5.24
N SER A 138 -19.66 5.98 4.75
CA SER A 138 -19.80 7.41 5.01
C SER A 138 -20.88 7.62 6.08
N GLY A 139 -20.49 8.18 7.23
CA GLY A 139 -21.41 8.55 8.31
C GLY A 139 -21.79 7.41 9.26
N LEU A 140 -22.18 7.80 10.47
CA LEU A 140 -22.51 6.93 11.62
C LEU A 140 -23.95 6.37 11.60
N ASP A 141 -24.71 6.61 10.52
CA ASP A 141 -26.17 6.41 10.45
C ASP A 141 -26.61 5.10 9.79
N LYS A 142 -25.67 4.27 9.32
CA LYS A 142 -25.98 2.92 8.81
C LYS A 142 -25.96 1.91 9.96
N GLU A 143 -26.73 0.82 9.84
CA GLU A 143 -26.59 -0.34 10.73
C GLU A 143 -25.15 -0.84 10.68
N ILE A 144 -24.38 -0.47 11.70
CA ILE A 144 -22.95 -0.76 11.78
C ILE A 144 -22.79 -2.06 12.56
N GLU A 145 -22.20 -3.07 11.92
CA GLU A 145 -21.72 -4.25 12.63
C GLU A 145 -20.49 -3.84 13.44
N GLU A 146 -20.70 -3.54 14.73
CA GLU A 146 -19.71 -2.94 15.63
C GLU A 146 -18.39 -3.73 15.69
N SER A 147 -18.46 -5.06 15.62
CA SER A 147 -17.30 -5.95 15.68
C SER A 147 -16.39 -5.93 14.45
N LYS A 148 -16.87 -5.41 13.32
CA LYS A 148 -16.17 -5.38 12.03
C LYS A 148 -15.99 -3.98 11.48
N THR A 149 -16.23 -2.95 12.29
CA THR A 149 -16.15 -1.57 11.86
C THR A 149 -14.97 -0.85 12.52
N ILE A 150 -14.16 -0.22 11.68
CA ILE A 150 -12.99 0.57 12.05
C ILE A 150 -13.34 2.03 11.81
N PHE A 151 -13.18 2.88 12.82
CA PHE A 151 -13.37 4.32 12.69
C PHE A 151 -12.00 5.01 12.57
N VAL A 152 -11.82 5.81 11.52
CA VAL A 152 -10.59 6.56 11.25
C VAL A 152 -10.91 8.04 11.39
N ALA A 153 -10.30 8.67 12.39
CA ALA A 153 -10.51 10.06 12.77
C ALA A 153 -9.20 10.76 13.15
N CYS A 154 -9.25 12.09 13.16
CA CYS A 154 -8.18 12.96 13.65
C CYS A 154 -8.65 13.75 14.88
N GLU A 155 -7.77 14.59 15.43
CA GLU A 155 -8.05 15.41 16.62
C GLU A 155 -9.26 16.34 16.42
N GLU A 156 -9.52 16.80 15.19
CA GLU A 156 -10.68 17.63 14.87
C GLU A 156 -12.01 16.86 14.90
N ASP A 157 -11.98 15.53 14.90
CA ASP A 157 -13.15 14.65 14.83
C ASP A 157 -13.44 13.93 16.17
N ILE A 158 -12.91 14.45 17.29
CA ILE A 158 -13.03 13.82 18.64
C ILE A 158 -14.49 13.54 19.03
N GLU A 159 -15.43 14.45 18.77
CA GLU A 159 -16.84 14.22 19.11
C GLU A 159 -17.45 13.04 18.34
N GLU A 160 -17.08 12.90 17.07
CA GLU A 160 -17.52 11.79 16.21
C GLU A 160 -16.87 10.47 16.63
N ALA A 161 -15.58 10.50 16.97
CA ALA A 161 -14.84 9.35 17.51
C ALA A 161 -15.41 8.87 18.85
N LEU A 162 -15.73 9.79 19.77
CA LEU A 162 -16.39 9.48 21.05
C LEU A 162 -17.79 8.88 20.84
N SER A 163 -18.54 9.34 19.84
CA SER A 163 -19.83 8.76 19.46
C SER A 163 -19.66 7.34 18.90
N ALA A 164 -18.67 7.11 18.05
CA ALA A 164 -18.33 5.79 17.51
C ALA A 164 -17.89 4.81 18.61
N ALA A 165 -17.06 5.25 19.56
CA ALA A 165 -16.60 4.44 20.69
C ALA A 165 -17.77 4.05 21.62
N LYS A 166 -18.73 4.95 21.85
CA LYS A 166 -19.97 4.62 22.60
C LYS A 166 -20.83 3.56 21.90
N LYS A 167 -20.69 3.44 20.58
CA LYS A 167 -21.31 2.40 19.74
C LYS A 167 -20.41 1.17 19.54
N GLY A 168 -19.42 0.94 20.42
CA GLY A 168 -18.61 -0.29 20.41
C GLY A 168 -17.59 -0.42 19.26
N MET A 169 -17.37 0.63 18.45
CA MET A 169 -16.44 0.59 17.32
C MET A 169 -14.99 0.71 17.78
N ARG A 170 -14.06 0.11 17.03
CA ARG A 170 -12.63 0.28 17.26
C ARG A 170 -12.18 1.63 16.73
N ASP A 171 -11.79 2.52 17.63
CA ASP A 171 -11.23 3.83 17.32
C ASP A 171 -9.73 3.72 17.04
N PHE A 172 -9.28 4.28 15.91
CA PHE A 172 -7.88 4.45 15.57
C PHE A 172 -7.62 5.94 15.32
N GLN A 173 -6.95 6.57 16.28
CA GLN A 173 -6.45 7.93 16.14
C GLN A 173 -5.13 7.93 15.36
N GLN A 174 -5.00 8.90 14.44
CA GLN A 174 -3.78 9.11 13.64
C GLN A 174 -2.74 9.94 14.40
#